data_AF-X1LSV9-F1
#
_entry.id   AF-X1LSV9-F1
#
_cell.length_a   1.000
_cell.length_b   1.000
_cell.length_c   1.000
_cell.angle_alpha   90.00
_cell.angle_beta   90.00
_cell.angle_gamma   90.00
#
_symmetry.space_group_name_H-M   'P 1'
#
loop_
_entity.id
_entity.type
_entity.pdbx_description
1 polymer ?
#
loop_
_entity_poly.entity_id
_entity_poly.type
_entity_poly.pdbx_seq_one_letter_code
_entity_poly.pdbx_strand_id
1 'polypeptide(L)' 'AQYLVEINHGKITTHPHFNTAKLQWDKWSVDIATARSETYAKPGALPTVTPGSINNDLFRRDFTINAMAIEL' A
#
# COMPACT_ATOMS: atom_id res chain seq x y z
N ALA A 1 -9.81 6.02 1.26
CA ALA A 1 -10.30 4.66 1.56
C ALA A 1 -11.82 4.65 1.73
N GLN A 2 -12.37 5.29 2.78
CA GLN A 2 -13.82 5.30 3.06
C GLN A 2 -14.69 5.73 1.87
N TYR A 3 -14.30 6.78 1.15
CA TYR A 3 -15.03 7.29 -0.02
C TYR A 3 -15.19 6.27 -1.17
N LEU A 4 -14.24 5.34 -1.33
CA LEU A 4 -14.30 4.33 -2.40
C LEU A 4 -15.35 3.24 -2.14
N VAL A 5 -15.82 3.10 -0.89
CA VAL A 5 -16.91 2.18 -0.54
C VAL A 5 -18.23 2.66 -1.13
N GLU A 6 -18.46 3.96 -1.12
CA GLU A 6 -19.72 4.56 -1.56
C GLU A 6 -19.95 4.40 -3.06
N ILE A 7 -18.87 4.36 -3.86
CA ILE A 7 -18.96 4.26 -5.32
C ILE A 7 -19.16 2.81 -5.80
N ASN A 8 -18.53 1.83 -5.13
CA ASN A 8 -18.48 0.45 -5.62
C ASN A 8 -19.38 -0.53 -4.86
N HIS A 9 -20.13 -0.08 -3.84
CA HIS A 9 -20.93 -0.93 -2.95
C HIS A 9 -20.15 -2.15 -2.39
N GLY A 10 -18.85 -1.98 -2.19
CA GLY A 10 -17.92 -3.04 -1.77
C GLY A 10 -17.67 -3.10 -0.26
N LYS A 11 -16.94 -4.12 0.18
CA LYS A 11 -16.41 -4.23 1.54
C LYS A 11 -15.01 -3.62 1.59
N ILE A 12 -14.77 -2.71 2.54
CA ILE A 12 -13.43 -2.21 2.85
C ILE A 12 -12.92 -2.79 4.18
N THR A 13 -11.66 -3.20 4.19
CA THR A 13 -10.93 -3.57 5.41
C THR A 13 -9.70 -2.69 5.52
N THR A 14 -9.58 -1.92 6.60
CA THR A 14 -8.45 -1.02 6.82
C THR A 14 -7.45 -1.63 7.81
N HIS A 15 -6.16 -1.40 7.57
CA HIS A 15 -5.06 -1.81 8.43
C HIS A 15 -4.24 -0.57 8.83
N PRO A 16 -4.59 0.08 9.95
CA PRO A 16 -4.01 1.36 10.33
C PRO A 16 -2.50 1.33 10.56
N HIS A 17 -1.97 0.20 11.06
CA HIS A 17 -0.55 0.07 11.40
C HIS A 17 0.38 0.33 10.20
N PHE A 18 -0.10 0.03 8.99
CA PHE A 18 0.67 0.16 7.75
C PHE A 18 0.06 1.17 6.76
N ASN A 19 -1.01 1.86 7.15
CA ASN A 19 -1.80 2.74 6.28
C ASN A 19 -2.21 2.05 4.96
N THR A 20 -2.73 0.83 5.07
CA THR A 20 -3.25 0.08 3.92
C THR A 20 -4.75 -0.17 4.07
N ALA A 21 -5.42 -0.36 2.94
CA ALA A 21 -6.82 -0.74 2.89
C ALA A 21 -7.03 -1.74 1.75
N LYS A 22 -7.89 -2.73 1.98
CA LYS A 22 -8.33 -3.68 0.98
C LYS A 22 -9.78 -3.42 0.62
N LEU A 23 -10.06 -3.18 -0.66
CA LEU A 23 -11.40 -3.00 -1.19
C LEU A 23 -11.79 -4.24 -1.99
N GLN A 24 -12.95 -4.81 -1.69
CA GLN A 24 -13.46 -6.01 -2.36
C GLN A 24 -14.90 -5.76 -2.82
N TRP A 25 -15.19 -6.09 -4.08
CA TRP A 25 -16.54 -6.02 -4.65
C TRP A 25 -16.68 -7.10 -5.73
N ASP A 26 -17.84 -7.74 -5.81
CA ASP A 26 -18.08 -8.89 -6.69
C ASP A 26 -16.95 -9.94 -6.64
N LYS A 27 -16.20 -10.09 -7.73
CA LYS A 27 -15.04 -10.97 -7.90
C LYS A 27 -13.70 -10.25 -7.86
N TRP A 28 -13.70 -8.94 -7.62
CA TRP A 28 -12.52 -8.07 -7.68
C TRP A 28 -11.99 -7.75 -6.28
N SER A 29 -10.69 -7.56 -6.21
CA SER A 29 -9.99 -7.14 -4.99
C SER A 29 -8.87 -6.19 -5.36
N VAL A 30 -8.83 -5.03 -4.70
CA VAL A 30 -7.78 -4.02 -4.87
C VAL A 30 -7.18 -3.70 -3.51
N ASP A 31 -5.86 -3.79 -3.44
CA ASP A 31 -5.10 -3.33 -2.28
C ASP A 31 -4.64 -1.89 -2.52
N ILE A 32 -4.93 -1.03 -1.56
CA ILE A 32 -4.63 0.39 -1.58
C ILE A 32 -3.60 0.64 -0.48
N ALA A 33 -2.48 1.24 -0.86
CA ALA A 33 -1.41 1.61 0.07
C ALA A 33 -0.97 3.03 -0.21
N THR A 34 -0.71 3.79 0.86
CA THR A 34 -0.03 5.09 0.75
C THR A 34 1.45 4.85 0.42
N ALA A 35 1.99 5.62 -0.53
CA ALA A 35 3.43 5.61 -0.80
C ALA A 35 4.23 5.93 0.46
N ARG A 36 5.25 5.12 0.74
CA ARG A 36 5.96 5.17 2.02
C ARG A 36 7.44 4.81 1.90
N SER A 37 8.20 5.31 2.86
CA SER A 37 9.56 4.86 3.16
C SER A 37 9.52 3.88 4.33
N GLU A 38 10.51 3.00 4.39
CA GLU A 38 10.65 2.00 5.45
C GLU A 38 12.07 2.02 6.02
N THR A 39 12.16 1.98 7.35
CA THR A 39 13.43 1.83 8.07
C THR A 39 13.36 0.61 8.97
N TYR A 40 14.41 -0.21 8.92
CA TYR A 40 14.54 -1.43 9.70
C TYR A 40 15.59 -1.23 10.79
N ALA A 41 15.20 -1.41 12.06
CA ALA A 41 16.12 -1.25 13.18
C ALA A 41 17.25 -2.29 13.19
N LYS A 42 16.95 -3.50 12.67
CA LYS A 42 17.89 -4.61 12.50
C LYS A 42 17.36 -5.58 11.42
N PRO A 43 18.21 -6.46 10.85
CA PRO A 43 17.76 -7.47 9.90
C PRO A 43 16.61 -8.32 10.47
N GLY A 44 15.54 -8.48 9.68
CA GLY A 44 14.35 -9.26 10.07
C GLY A 44 13.36 -8.57 11.02
N ALA A 45 13.61 -7.32 11.42
CA ALA A 45 12.64 -6.55 12.20
C ALA A 45 11.43 -6.12 11.35
N LEU A 46 10.31 -5.83 12.01
CA LEU A 46 9.22 -5.11 11.34
C LEU A 46 9.66 -3.69 10.99
N PRO A 47 9.27 -3.16 9.81
CA PRO A 47 9.65 -1.81 9.41
C PRO A 47 8.86 -0.76 10.18
N THR A 48 9.53 0.35 10.48
CA THR A 48 8.84 1.61 10.78
C THR A 48 8.49 2.28 9.45
N VAL A 49 7.20 2.57 9.24
CA VAL A 49 6.70 3.22 8.02
C VAL A 49 6.55 4.73 8.20
N THR A 50 6.96 5.50 7.18
CA THR A 50 6.71 6.94 7.12
C THR A 50 6.16 7.33 5.74
N PRO A 51 5.25 8.33 5.64
CA PRO A 51 4.80 8.82 4.34
C PRO A 51 5.97 9.24 3.45
N GLY A 52 5.90 8.91 2.16
CA GLY A 52 6.97 9.16 1.20
C GLY A 52 6.47 9.37 -0.22
N SER A 53 7.40 9.66 -1.13
CA SER A 53 7.10 9.77 -2.56
C SER A 53 6.97 8.38 -3.20
N ILE A 54 6.38 8.31 -4.41
CA ILE A 54 6.37 7.08 -5.20
C ILE A 54 7.79 6.54 -5.46
N ASN A 55 8.78 7.43 -5.63
CA ASN A 55 10.17 7.02 -5.81
C ASN A 55 10.74 6.34 -4.56
N ASN A 56 10.40 6.84 -3.36
CA ASN A 56 10.81 6.17 -2.12
C ASN A 56 10.15 4.80 -1.99
N ASP A 57 8.88 4.69 -2.39
CA ASP A 57 8.15 3.45 -2.39
C ASP A 57 8.78 2.42 -3.36
N LEU A 58 9.08 2.81 -4.59
CA LEU A 58 9.70 1.89 -5.55
C LEU A 58 11.11 1.48 -5.12
N PHE A 59 11.90 2.39 -4.55
CA PHE A 59 13.29 2.12 -4.17
C PHE A 59 13.44 1.08 -3.05
N ARG A 60 12.46 0.94 -2.14
CA ARG A 60 12.52 -0.06 -1.06
C ARG A 60 12.12 -1.48 -1.47
N ARG A 61 11.74 -1.70 -2.74
CA ARG A 61 11.28 -3.01 -3.23
C ARG A 61 12.47 -3.91 -3.54
N ASP A 62 12.19 -5.21 -3.57
CA ASP A 62 13.18 -6.28 -3.63
C ASP A 62 13.93 -6.36 -4.96
N PHE A 63 13.21 -6.40 -6.07
CA PHE A 63 13.77 -6.58 -7.42
C PHE A 63 13.30 -5.46 -8.34
N THR A 64 14.16 -5.08 -9.29
CA THR A 64 13.90 -3.98 -10.24
C THR A 64 12.62 -4.20 -11.05
N ILE A 65 12.34 -5.46 -11.44
CA ILE A 65 11.11 -5.84 -12.15
C ILE A 65 9.84 -5.62 -11.32
N ASN A 66 9.92 -5.65 -9.99
CA ASN A 66 8.81 -5.39 -9.08
C ASN A 66 8.73 -3.92 -8.64
N ALA A 67 9.73 -3.11 -9.01
CA ALA A 67 9.91 -1.71 -8.64
C ALA A 67 9.51 -0.74 -9.77
N MET A 68 8.44 -1.08 -10.50
CA MET A 68 7.86 -0.24 -11.56
C MET A 68 6.48 0.28 -11.15
N ALA A 69 6.06 1.42 -11.70
CA ALA A 69 4.73 1.98 -11.52
C ALA A 69 4.22 2.60 -12.83
N ILE A 70 2.89 2.72 -12.93
CA ILE A 70 2.19 3.43 -14.00
C ILE A 70 1.24 4.41 -13.32
N GLU A 71 1.18 5.63 -13.85
CA GLU A 71 0.22 6.66 -13.43
C GLU A 71 -1.15 6.36 -14.05
N LEU A 72 -2.20 6.36 -13.21
CA LEU A 72 -3.58 5.98 -13.56
C LEU A 72 -4.50 7.19 -13.67
#